data_AF-A0A8H8TY73-F1
#
_entry.id   AF-A0A8H8TY73-F1
#
_cell.length_a   1.000
_cell.length_b   1.000
_cell.length_c   1.000
_cell.angle_alpha   90.00
_cell.angle_beta   90.00
_cell.angle_gamma   90.00
#
_symmetry.space_group_name_H-M   'P 1'
#
loop_
_entity.id
_entity.type
_entity.pdbx_description
1 polymer ?
#
loop_
_entity_poly.entity_id
_entity_poly.type
_entity_poly.pdbx_seq_one_letter_code
_entity_poly.pdbx_strand_id
1 'polypeptide(L)'
;MTSNTPTIIDLKTSFLRTQIQTLSQPLRPSSSPLPETEEDAPLRQRAIDDALLKLNAQLKKHNKLAYGPQAMRHVAEQIDRLYWNAGERTVVGDVGEEWAERGCDFRKENIIDQLPSTWSEEAEVEAPAKAARYTELQTRLEELNERRREKTEVVERYRALRGLLGPFAEGGGVQGNLVTREGNVEAELERMKLLMVRVQRGVQGLGEIEHEEMNVDVDVEGDEQRKVLALLGGQ
;
A
#
# COMPACT_ATOMS: atom_id res chain seq x y z
N MET A 1 29.59 15.81 -35.02
CA MET A 1 28.32 15.24 -35.55
C MET A 1 27.73 14.38 -34.47
N THR A 2 26.63 14.83 -33.85
CA THR A 2 26.04 14.20 -32.67
C THR A 2 25.28 12.94 -33.08
N SER A 3 25.88 11.76 -32.86
CA SER A 3 25.21 10.47 -32.98
C SER A 3 24.19 10.36 -31.85
N ASN A 4 22.97 10.87 -32.08
CA ASN A 4 21.88 10.72 -31.14
C ASN A 4 21.52 9.24 -31.08
N THR A 5 21.54 8.63 -29.90
CA THR A 5 21.13 7.25 -29.72
C THR A 5 19.66 7.11 -30.13
N PRO A 6 19.30 6.11 -30.97
CA PRO A 6 17.93 5.94 -31.42
C PRO A 6 17.02 5.61 -30.23
N THR A 7 15.85 6.24 -30.16
CA THR A 7 14.87 5.91 -29.12
C THR A 7 14.28 4.53 -29.36
N ILE A 8 13.71 3.90 -28.33
CA ILE A 8 13.03 2.59 -28.45
C ILE A 8 11.90 2.66 -29.51
N ILE A 9 11.22 3.80 -29.60
CA ILE A 9 10.19 4.05 -30.61
C ILE A 9 10.82 4.11 -32.00
N ASP A 10 11.98 4.75 -32.17
CA ASP A 10 12.71 4.77 -33.44
C ASP A 10 13.15 3.36 -33.87
N LEU A 11 13.58 2.52 -32.93
CA LEU A 11 13.91 1.12 -33.19
C LEU A 11 12.68 0.33 -33.64
N LYS A 12 11.56 0.42 -32.91
CA LYS A 12 10.30 -0.25 -33.27
C LYS A 12 9.77 0.20 -34.63
N THR A 13 9.81 1.50 -34.92
CA THR A 13 9.39 2.01 -36.23
C THR A 13 10.32 1.57 -37.35
N SER A 14 11.63 1.52 -37.11
CA SER A 14 12.60 1.01 -38.10
C SER A 14 12.35 -0.47 -38.42
N PHE A 15 12.06 -1.28 -37.40
CA PHE A 15 11.70 -2.68 -37.56
C PHE A 15 10.41 -2.85 -38.37
N LEU A 16 9.36 -2.10 -38.06
CA LEU A 16 8.11 -2.15 -38.83
C LEU A 16 8.35 -1.79 -40.30
N ARG A 17 9.17 -0.76 -40.57
CA ARG A 17 9.54 -0.38 -41.94
C ARG A 17 10.25 -1.49 -42.70
N THR A 18 11.23 -2.15 -42.08
CA THR A 18 11.98 -3.23 -42.74
C THR A 18 11.10 -4.45 -43.01
N GLN A 19 10.24 -4.83 -42.07
CA GLN A 19 9.30 -5.93 -42.25
C GLN A 19 8.27 -5.63 -43.34
N ILE A 20 7.67 -4.44 -43.33
CA ILE A 20 6.71 -4.01 -44.36
C ILE A 20 7.39 -3.96 -45.73
N GLN A 21 8.63 -3.48 -45.83
CA GLN A 21 9.38 -3.51 -47.10
C GLN A 21 9.65 -4.93 -47.60
N THR A 22 9.89 -5.88 -46.69
CA THR A 22 10.17 -7.28 -47.02
C THR A 22 8.89 -7.98 -47.51
N LEU A 23 7.77 -7.74 -46.84
CA LEU A 23 6.48 -8.35 -47.18
C LEU A 23 5.78 -7.67 -48.37
N SER A 24 6.14 -6.42 -48.69
CA SER A 24 5.58 -5.65 -49.81
C SER A 24 6.36 -5.78 -51.12
N GLN A 25 7.24 -6.76 -51.21
CA GLN A 25 7.96 -7.06 -52.44
C GLN A 25 6.98 -7.34 -53.59
N PRO A 26 7.29 -6.87 -54.81
CA PRO A 26 6.41 -7.07 -55.97
C PRO A 26 6.28 -8.55 -56.28
N LEU A 27 5.06 -8.98 -56.59
CA LEU A 27 4.77 -10.34 -57.00
C LEU A 27 5.50 -10.63 -58.31
N ARG A 28 6.21 -11.77 -58.33
CA ARG A 28 6.90 -12.29 -59.51
C ARG A 28 6.13 -13.50 -60.03
N PRO A 29 6.04 -13.69 -61.35
CA PRO A 29 5.46 -14.91 -61.89
C PRO A 29 6.29 -16.11 -61.41
N SER A 30 5.62 -17.14 -60.89
CA SER A 30 6.28 -18.40 -60.53
C SER A 30 6.85 -19.03 -61.79
N SER A 31 8.12 -19.46 -61.78
CA SER A 31 8.72 -20.14 -62.94
C SER A 31 8.26 -21.60 -63.11
N SER A 32 7.27 -22.03 -62.32
CA SER A 32 6.65 -23.34 -62.51
C SER A 32 5.77 -23.27 -63.75
N PRO A 33 5.94 -24.18 -64.72
CA PRO A 33 4.99 -24.29 -65.82
C PRO A 33 3.60 -24.55 -65.23
N LEU A 34 2.61 -23.77 -65.68
CA LEU A 34 1.21 -24.03 -65.37
C LEU A 34 0.82 -25.36 -66.03
N PRO A 35 0.00 -26.20 -65.38
CA PRO A 35 -0.51 -27.41 -66.01
C PRO A 35 -1.32 -27.01 -67.25
N GLU A 36 -0.93 -27.53 -68.41
CA GLU A 36 -1.66 -27.34 -69.66
C GLU A 36 -3.05 -27.95 -69.50
N THR A 37 -4.08 -27.09 -69.45
CA THR A 37 -5.48 -27.54 -69.48
C THR A 37 -5.90 -27.50 -70.95
N GLU A 38 -6.41 -28.61 -71.48
CA GLU A 38 -6.60 -28.85 -72.93
C GLU A 38 -7.55 -27.85 -73.63
N GLU A 39 -8.22 -26.96 -72.90
CA GLU A 39 -9.25 -26.05 -73.41
C GLU A 39 -8.83 -24.57 -73.52
N ASP A 40 -7.67 -24.17 -72.97
CA ASP A 40 -7.28 -22.76 -72.93
C ASP A 40 -6.20 -22.44 -73.97
N ALA A 41 -6.56 -21.60 -74.96
CA ALA A 41 -5.56 -20.97 -75.83
C ALA A 41 -4.50 -20.27 -74.94
N PRO A 42 -3.19 -20.45 -75.21
CA PRO A 42 -2.15 -19.94 -74.32
C PRO A 42 -2.33 -18.43 -74.13
N LEU A 43 -2.59 -18.03 -72.88
CA LEU A 43 -2.71 -16.62 -72.50
C LEU A 43 -1.47 -15.88 -73.01
N ARG A 44 -1.69 -14.78 -73.73
CA ARG A 44 -0.58 -13.99 -74.27
C ARG A 44 0.27 -13.49 -73.10
N GLN A 45 1.56 -13.85 -73.09
CA GLN A 45 2.52 -13.44 -72.05
C GLN A 45 2.45 -11.93 -71.74
N ARG A 46 2.26 -11.10 -72.78
CA ARG A 46 2.07 -9.65 -72.65
C ARG A 46 0.86 -9.25 -71.78
N ALA A 47 -0.25 -9.98 -71.86
CA ALA A 47 -1.42 -9.70 -71.04
C ALA A 47 -1.18 -10.07 -69.56
N ILE A 48 -0.40 -11.12 -69.32
CA ILE A 48 0.04 -11.53 -67.97
C ILE A 48 0.96 -10.46 -67.38
N ASP A 49 1.95 -10.00 -68.16
CA ASP A 49 2.88 -8.96 -67.73
C ASP A 49 2.15 -7.63 -67.44
N ASP A 50 1.22 -7.22 -68.32
CA ASP A 50 0.40 -6.01 -68.12
C ASP A 50 -0.51 -6.12 -66.88
N ALA A 51 -1.09 -7.30 -66.62
CA ALA A 51 -1.89 -7.56 -65.43
C ALA A 51 -1.05 -7.52 -64.15
N LEU A 52 0.14 -8.13 -64.18
CA LEU A 52 1.09 -8.12 -63.07
C LEU A 52 1.58 -6.71 -62.76
N LEU A 53 1.85 -5.89 -63.77
CA LEU A 53 2.22 -4.49 -63.59
C LEU A 53 1.10 -3.68 -62.93
N LYS A 54 -0.15 -3.84 -63.39
CA LYS A 54 -1.31 -3.16 -62.79
C LYS A 54 -1.55 -3.61 -61.34
N LEU A 55 -1.45 -4.90 -61.07
CA LEU A 55 -1.61 -5.46 -59.73
C LEU A 55 -0.53 -4.95 -58.77
N ASN A 56 0.74 -5.01 -59.18
CA ASN A 56 1.85 -4.50 -58.39
C ASN A 56 1.72 -2.98 -58.14
N ALA A 57 1.20 -2.22 -59.10
CA ALA A 57 0.92 -0.79 -58.91
C ALA A 57 -0.22 -0.54 -57.90
N GLN A 58 -1.29 -1.34 -57.94
CA GLN A 58 -2.37 -1.27 -56.96
C GLN A 58 -1.89 -1.66 -55.55
N LEU A 59 -1.08 -2.71 -55.44
CA LEU A 59 -0.50 -3.17 -54.17
C LEU A 59 0.40 -2.10 -53.55
N LYS A 60 1.25 -1.45 -54.35
CA LYS A 60 2.06 -0.30 -53.90
C LYS A 60 1.22 0.86 -53.39
N LYS A 61 0.12 1.18 -54.08
CA LYS A 61 -0.82 2.23 -53.64
C LYS A 61 -1.47 1.88 -52.31
N HIS A 62 -1.97 0.65 -52.17
CA HIS A 62 -2.58 0.17 -50.93
C HIS A 62 -1.58 0.17 -49.77
N ASN A 63 -0.37 -0.35 -49.98
CA ASN A 63 0.66 -0.39 -48.95
C ASN A 63 1.04 1.01 -48.46
N LYS A 64 1.17 1.99 -49.36
CA LYS A 64 1.45 3.38 -48.99
C LYS A 64 0.31 4.03 -48.18
N LEU A 65 -0.94 3.67 -48.46
CA LEU A 65 -2.11 4.18 -47.72
C LEU A 65 -2.25 3.52 -46.35
N ALA A 66 -2.11 2.20 -46.27
CA ALA A 66 -2.27 1.43 -45.04
C ALA A 66 -1.08 1.63 -44.07
N TYR A 67 0.15 1.69 -44.59
CA TYR A 67 1.38 1.76 -43.81
C TYR A 67 2.11 3.09 -43.98
N GLY A 68 1.37 4.19 -43.86
CA GLY A 68 1.96 5.53 -43.87
C GLY A 68 2.99 5.74 -42.75
N PRO A 69 3.92 6.70 -42.88
CA PRO A 69 4.95 6.98 -41.86
C PRO A 69 4.38 7.27 -40.47
N GLN A 70 3.24 7.97 -40.41
CA GLN A 70 2.54 8.29 -39.16
C GLN A 70 1.85 7.06 -38.56
N ALA A 71 1.23 6.21 -39.40
CA ALA A 71 0.59 4.98 -38.95
C ALA A 71 1.61 4.01 -38.34
N MET A 72 2.78 3.84 -38.97
CA MET A 72 3.86 3.01 -38.43
C MET A 72 4.37 3.53 -37.08
N ARG A 73 4.48 4.86 -36.91
CA ARG A 73 4.84 5.46 -35.62
C ARG A 73 3.78 5.23 -34.56
N HIS A 74 2.51 5.44 -34.90
CA HIS A 74 1.41 5.22 -33.96
C HIS A 74 1.32 3.74 -33.53
N VAL A 75 1.49 2.79 -34.44
CA VAL A 75 1.54 1.36 -34.09
C VAL A 75 2.75 1.05 -33.21
N ALA A 76 3.92 1.63 -33.47
CA ALA A 76 5.09 1.47 -32.60
C ALA A 76 4.83 2.01 -31.19
N GLU A 77 4.17 3.16 -31.05
CA GLU A 77 3.76 3.74 -29.77
C GLU A 77 2.71 2.86 -29.07
N GLN A 78 1.75 2.28 -29.79
CA GLN A 78 0.79 1.32 -29.23
C GLN A 78 1.46 0.06 -28.70
N ILE A 79 2.40 -0.51 -29.47
CA ILE A 79 3.20 -1.67 -29.04
C ILE A 79 4.01 -1.31 -27.79
N ASP A 80 4.56 -0.10 -27.72
CA ASP A 80 5.27 0.38 -26.54
C ASP A 80 4.34 0.45 -25.32
N ARG A 81 3.17 1.08 -25.45
CA ARG A 81 2.17 1.12 -24.37
C ARG A 81 1.71 -0.26 -23.95
N LEU A 82 1.47 -1.17 -24.89
CA LEU A 82 1.06 -2.54 -24.56
C LEU A 82 2.17 -3.32 -23.85
N TYR A 83 3.44 -3.11 -24.23
CA TYR A 83 4.56 -3.72 -23.53
C TYR A 83 4.69 -3.22 -22.09
N TRP A 84 4.54 -1.91 -21.88
CA TRP A 84 4.49 -1.33 -20.53
C TRP A 84 3.32 -1.87 -19.72
N ASN A 85 2.11 -1.84 -20.27
CA ASN A 85 0.91 -2.33 -19.60
C ASN A 85 0.95 -3.84 -19.33
N ALA A 86 1.57 -4.64 -20.22
CA ALA A 86 1.77 -6.07 -20.01
C ALA A 86 2.82 -6.35 -18.94
N GLY A 87 3.92 -5.59 -18.93
CA GLY A 87 4.90 -5.63 -17.84
C GLY A 87 4.26 -5.27 -16.50
N GLU A 88 3.49 -4.19 -16.44
CA GLU A 88 2.72 -3.81 -15.23
C GLU A 88 1.73 -4.90 -14.82
N ARG A 89 1.04 -5.54 -15.77
CA ARG A 89 0.06 -6.58 -15.45
C ARG A 89 0.69 -7.89 -14.97
N THR A 90 1.90 -8.22 -15.43
CA THR A 90 2.67 -9.36 -14.88
C THR A 90 3.16 -9.04 -13.46
N VAL A 91 3.58 -7.79 -13.21
CA VAL A 91 4.01 -7.32 -11.88
C VAL A 91 2.85 -7.27 -10.89
N VAL A 92 1.66 -6.83 -11.31
CA VAL A 92 0.44 -6.85 -10.47
C VAL A 92 -0.14 -8.26 -10.29
N GLY A 93 0.28 -9.23 -11.10
CA GLY A 93 -0.17 -10.62 -11.05
C GLY A 93 0.59 -11.50 -10.05
N ASP A 94 1.79 -11.07 -9.62
CA ASP A 94 2.60 -11.80 -8.65
C ASP A 94 2.55 -11.09 -7.30
N VAL A 95 1.52 -11.44 -6.53
CA VAL A 95 1.30 -10.97 -5.15
C VAL A 95 2.43 -11.54 -4.29
N GLY A 96 3.62 -10.95 -4.35
CA GLY A 96 4.82 -11.48 -3.69
C GLY A 96 6.12 -10.73 -3.98
N GLU A 97 6.19 -9.94 -5.06
CA GLU A 97 7.42 -9.24 -5.45
C GLU A 97 7.26 -7.70 -5.48
N GLU A 98 6.62 -7.10 -4.48
CA GLU A 98 6.56 -5.62 -4.36
C GLU A 98 7.97 -5.01 -4.28
N TRP A 99 8.95 -5.78 -3.80
CA TRP A 99 10.37 -5.41 -3.79
C TRP A 99 10.98 -5.31 -5.20
N ALA A 100 10.43 -5.97 -6.21
CA ALA A 100 10.90 -5.96 -7.59
C ALA A 100 10.29 -4.82 -8.43
N GLU A 101 9.28 -4.11 -7.90
CA GLU A 101 8.65 -3.00 -8.59
C GLU A 101 9.61 -1.84 -8.82
N ARG A 102 9.62 -1.29 -10.03
CA ARG A 102 10.48 -0.16 -10.37
C ARG A 102 10.05 1.09 -9.59
N GLY A 103 10.87 1.52 -8.64
CA GLY A 103 10.59 2.66 -7.78
C GLY A 103 10.23 2.29 -6.34
N CYS A 104 10.34 1.01 -5.98
CA CYS A 104 10.25 0.54 -4.60
C CYS A 104 11.26 1.28 -3.71
N ASP A 105 10.82 1.65 -2.50
CA ASP A 105 11.67 2.31 -1.51
C ASP A 105 12.21 1.27 -0.53
N PHE A 106 13.45 0.84 -0.74
CA PHE A 106 14.18 -0.09 0.15
C PHE A 106 14.44 0.44 1.56
N ARG A 107 13.87 1.59 1.94
CA ARG A 107 13.88 2.07 3.32
C ARG A 107 12.70 1.57 4.12
N LYS A 108 11.63 1.06 3.50
CA LYS A 108 10.44 0.60 4.21
C LYS A 108 10.64 -0.81 4.76
N GLU A 109 10.20 -1.02 6.00
CA GLU A 109 10.35 -2.30 6.73
C GLU A 109 9.67 -3.45 5.97
N ASN A 110 8.43 -3.25 5.51
CA ASN A 110 7.67 -4.25 4.78
C ASN A 110 8.35 -4.72 3.48
N ILE A 111 9.08 -3.84 2.80
CA ILE A 111 9.81 -4.19 1.58
C ILE A 111 11.07 -4.95 1.95
N ILE A 112 11.83 -4.48 2.96
CA ILE A 112 13.05 -5.15 3.43
C ILE A 112 12.77 -6.59 3.83
N ASP A 113 11.66 -6.85 4.52
CA ASP A 113 11.27 -8.19 4.98
C ASP A 113 10.88 -9.14 3.82
N GLN A 114 10.53 -8.61 2.65
CA GLN A 114 10.20 -9.39 1.46
C GLN A 114 11.42 -9.70 0.58
N LEU A 115 12.61 -9.16 0.89
CA LEU A 115 13.79 -9.41 0.05
C LEU A 115 14.20 -10.89 0.08
N PRO A 116 14.46 -11.52 -1.08
CA PRO A 116 15.02 -12.86 -1.13
C PRO A 116 16.37 -12.93 -0.44
N SER A 117 16.66 -14.02 0.30
CA SER A 117 17.96 -14.26 0.96
C SER A 117 19.11 -14.50 -0.01
N THR A 118 18.80 -14.83 -1.27
CA THR A 118 19.77 -15.07 -2.34
C THR A 118 19.33 -14.34 -3.60
N TRP A 119 20.30 -13.87 -4.40
CA TRP A 119 20.02 -13.05 -5.59
C TRP A 119 19.25 -13.85 -6.65
N SER A 120 19.80 -14.98 -7.09
CA SER A 120 19.18 -16.03 -7.90
C SER A 120 20.23 -17.10 -8.18
N GLU A 121 19.81 -18.35 -8.40
CA GLU A 121 20.72 -19.45 -8.74
C GLU A 121 21.49 -19.19 -10.05
N GLU A 122 20.84 -18.52 -11.01
CA GLU A 122 21.43 -18.13 -12.29
C GLU A 122 22.53 -17.07 -12.12
N ALA A 123 22.32 -16.09 -11.22
CA ALA A 123 23.28 -15.03 -10.96
C ALA A 123 24.51 -15.53 -10.18
N GLU A 124 24.37 -16.58 -9.37
CA GLU A 124 25.50 -17.24 -8.71
C GLU A 124 26.44 -17.91 -9.71
N VAL A 125 25.90 -18.45 -10.81
CA VAL A 125 26.69 -19.08 -11.88
C VAL A 125 27.33 -18.03 -12.79
N GLU A 126 26.59 -16.99 -13.18
CA GLU A 126 27.08 -15.96 -14.11
C GLU A 126 28.04 -14.97 -13.44
N ALA A 127 27.77 -14.57 -12.20
CA ALA A 127 28.51 -13.53 -11.50
C ALA A 127 28.60 -13.77 -9.98
N PRO A 128 29.37 -14.75 -9.52
CA PRO A 128 29.44 -15.15 -8.09
C PRO A 128 29.89 -14.00 -7.18
N ALA A 129 30.78 -13.12 -7.66
CA ALA A 129 31.25 -11.97 -6.90
C ALA A 129 30.15 -10.93 -6.61
N LYS A 130 29.13 -10.81 -7.48
CA LYS A 130 27.99 -9.92 -7.26
C LYS A 130 26.95 -10.56 -6.35
N ALA A 131 26.72 -11.87 -6.49
CA ALA A 131 25.84 -12.62 -5.61
C ALA A 131 26.33 -12.58 -4.14
N ALA A 132 27.63 -12.79 -3.91
CA ALA A 132 28.22 -12.68 -2.56
C ALA A 132 28.10 -11.26 -1.96
N ARG A 133 28.19 -10.22 -2.80
CA ARG A 133 28.00 -8.83 -2.33
C ARG A 133 26.56 -8.54 -1.96
N TYR A 134 25.60 -9.14 -2.65
CA TYR A 134 24.20 -8.99 -2.32
C TYR A 134 23.87 -9.60 -0.97
N THR A 135 24.32 -10.82 -0.69
CA THR A 135 24.08 -11.46 0.61
C THR A 135 24.73 -10.67 1.75
N GLU A 136 25.92 -10.10 1.54
CA GLU A 136 26.56 -9.19 2.50
C GLU A 136 25.73 -7.91 2.73
N LEU A 137 25.23 -7.28 1.65
CA LEU A 137 24.43 -6.07 1.76
C LEU A 137 23.05 -6.33 2.38
N GLN A 138 22.45 -7.46 2.07
CA GLN A 138 21.16 -7.87 2.62
C GLN A 138 21.24 -8.10 4.12
N THR A 139 22.21 -8.89 4.59
CA THR A 139 22.39 -9.14 6.03
C THR A 139 22.63 -7.81 6.77
N ARG A 140 23.41 -6.91 6.18
CA ARG A 140 23.61 -5.56 6.73
C ARG A 140 22.32 -4.73 6.74
N LEU A 141 21.46 -4.85 5.74
CA LEU A 141 20.17 -4.15 5.70
C LEU A 141 19.23 -4.66 6.79
N GLU A 142 19.16 -5.97 6.99
CA GLU A 142 18.37 -6.60 8.06
C GLU A 142 18.86 -6.14 9.45
N GLU A 143 20.18 -6.15 9.69
CA GLU A 143 20.76 -5.65 10.96
C GLU A 143 20.41 -4.17 11.21
N LEU A 144 20.49 -3.33 10.18
CA LEU A 144 20.14 -1.91 10.29
C LEU A 144 18.63 -1.70 10.46
N ASN A 145 17.81 -2.57 9.87
CA ASN A 145 16.36 -2.54 10.03
C ASN A 145 15.97 -2.87 11.47
N GLU A 146 16.56 -3.90 12.06
CA GLU A 146 16.31 -4.27 13.45
C GLU A 146 16.72 -3.16 14.43
N ARG A 147 17.92 -2.58 14.24
CA ARG A 147 18.36 -1.42 15.04
C ARG A 147 17.41 -0.23 14.90
N ARG A 148 16.84 0.00 13.71
CA ARG A 148 15.86 1.06 13.51
C ARG A 148 14.58 0.75 14.28
N ARG A 149 14.07 -0.48 14.18
CA ARG A 149 12.88 -0.95 14.89
C ARG A 149 13.00 -0.73 16.40
N GLU A 150 14.11 -1.17 17.00
CA GLU A 150 14.39 -0.96 18.42
C GLU A 150 14.32 0.53 18.82
N LYS A 151 14.92 1.41 18.01
CA LYS A 151 14.91 2.86 18.28
C LYS A 151 13.52 3.46 18.10
N THR A 152 12.77 3.02 17.10
CA THR A 152 11.38 3.46 16.89
C THR A 152 10.52 3.05 18.08
N GLU A 153 10.61 1.81 18.55
CA GLU A 153 9.87 1.33 19.73
C GLU A 153 10.24 2.11 21.00
N VAL A 154 11.52 2.43 21.20
CA VAL A 154 11.97 3.30 22.30
C VAL A 154 11.33 4.69 22.19
N VAL A 155 11.35 5.30 21.01
CA VAL A 155 10.76 6.63 20.78
C VAL A 155 9.26 6.63 20.98
N GLU A 156 8.56 5.61 20.51
CA GLU A 156 7.11 5.45 20.71
C GLU A 156 6.76 5.30 22.18
N ARG A 157 7.51 4.49 22.94
CA ARG A 157 7.35 4.39 24.39
C ARG A 157 7.51 5.74 25.08
N TYR A 158 8.54 6.51 24.73
CA TYR A 158 8.74 7.85 25.31
C TYR A 158 7.65 8.84 24.90
N ARG A 159 7.13 8.76 23.66
CA ARG A 159 6.00 9.59 23.21
C ARG A 159 4.72 9.25 23.97
N ALA A 160 4.42 7.97 24.16
CA ALA A 160 3.29 7.51 24.96
C ALA A 160 3.39 7.97 26.41
N LEU A 161 4.57 7.82 27.02
CA LEU A 161 4.84 8.30 28.37
C LEU A 161 4.70 9.83 28.47
N ARG A 162 5.22 10.58 27.49
CA ARG A 162 5.03 12.03 27.42
C ARG A 162 3.55 12.42 27.30
N GLY A 163 2.76 11.66 26.55
CA GLY A 163 1.31 11.83 26.47
C GLY A 163 0.63 11.65 27.82
N LEU A 164 0.98 10.59 28.55
CA LEU A 164 0.48 10.33 29.92
C LEU A 164 0.91 11.40 30.92
N LEU A 165 2.10 11.97 30.76
CA LEU A 165 2.64 13.03 31.60
C LEU A 165 2.09 14.42 31.26
N GLY A 166 1.45 14.60 30.10
CA GLY A 166 0.88 15.87 29.65
C GLY A 166 -0.03 16.54 30.69
N PRO A 167 -1.04 15.83 31.24
CA PRO A 167 -1.93 16.39 32.26
C PRO A 167 -1.22 16.77 33.57
N PHE A 168 -0.11 16.12 33.91
CA PHE A 168 0.65 16.37 35.13
C PHE A 168 1.67 17.52 34.99
N ALA A 169 1.89 18.03 33.78
CA ALA A 169 2.84 19.10 33.52
C ALA A 169 2.38 20.47 34.05
N GLU A 170 1.06 20.71 34.09
CA GLU A 170 0.48 22.00 34.52
C GLU A 170 0.08 22.02 36.01
N GLY A 171 -0.08 20.85 36.66
CA GLY A 171 -0.68 20.69 37.99
C GLY A 171 0.27 20.20 39.10
N GLY A 172 1.42 20.87 39.30
CA GLY A 172 2.32 20.59 40.43
C GLY A 172 3.26 19.38 40.25
N GLY A 173 3.30 18.80 39.05
CA GLY A 173 4.21 17.72 38.68
C GLY A 173 3.75 16.32 39.09
N VAL A 174 4.49 15.32 38.61
CA VAL A 174 4.19 13.89 38.83
C VAL A 174 4.31 13.52 40.30
N GLN A 175 5.25 14.13 41.03
CA GLN A 175 5.59 13.75 42.40
C GLN A 175 4.44 13.94 43.39
N GLY A 176 3.63 15.01 43.24
CA GLY A 176 2.46 15.24 44.10
C GLY A 176 1.29 14.30 43.85
N ASN A 177 1.28 13.63 42.69
CA ASN A 177 0.22 12.70 42.27
C ASN A 177 0.65 11.23 42.40
N LEU A 178 1.84 10.96 42.94
CA LEU A 178 2.27 9.61 43.29
C LEU A 178 1.51 9.13 44.53
N VAL A 179 1.10 7.86 44.52
CA VAL A 179 0.50 7.22 45.69
C VAL A 179 1.60 6.98 46.71
N THR A 180 1.74 7.90 47.67
CA THR A 180 2.61 7.75 48.82
C THR A 180 1.86 7.07 49.97
N ARG A 181 2.59 6.35 50.83
CA ARG A 181 2.09 5.91 52.14
C ARG A 181 1.73 7.16 52.94
N GLU A 182 0.52 7.23 53.49
CA GLU A 182 -0.10 8.42 54.12
C GLU A 182 -0.46 9.55 53.12
N GLY A 183 -0.68 9.23 51.84
CA GLY A 183 -1.06 10.20 50.82
C GLY A 183 -2.55 10.56 50.78
N ASN A 184 -2.90 11.57 49.98
CA ASN A 184 -4.29 12.02 49.78
C ASN A 184 -5.26 10.88 49.38
N VAL A 185 -4.77 9.90 48.62
CA VAL A 185 -5.57 8.74 48.19
C VAL A 185 -5.91 7.82 49.37
N GLU A 186 -4.97 7.59 50.29
CA GLU A 186 -5.21 6.75 51.47
C GLU A 186 -6.20 7.43 52.43
N ALA A 187 -6.05 8.74 52.63
CA ALA A 187 -7.01 9.53 53.39
C ALA A 187 -8.43 9.50 52.78
N GLU A 188 -8.54 9.54 51.45
CA GLU A 188 -9.85 9.43 50.78
C GLU A 188 -10.43 8.02 50.85
N LEU A 189 -9.59 6.98 50.77
CA LEU A 189 -10.01 5.59 50.97
C LEU A 189 -10.50 5.33 52.40
N GLU A 190 -9.85 5.92 53.41
CA GLU A 190 -10.33 5.86 54.79
C GLU A 190 -11.68 6.58 54.97
N ARG A 191 -11.85 7.76 54.37
CA ARG A 191 -13.16 8.44 54.35
C ARG A 191 -14.21 7.62 53.64
N MET A 192 -13.88 6.99 52.52
CA MET A 192 -14.80 6.12 51.77
C MET A 192 -15.16 4.88 52.58
N LYS A 193 -14.23 4.29 53.33
CA LYS A 193 -14.50 3.18 54.25
C LYS A 193 -15.48 3.58 55.36
N LEU A 194 -15.28 4.74 55.96
CA LEU A 194 -16.21 5.30 56.96
C LEU A 194 -17.59 5.58 56.35
N LEU A 195 -17.62 6.13 55.13
CA LEU A 195 -18.86 6.38 54.40
C LEU A 195 -19.59 5.07 54.08
N MET A 196 -18.87 4.03 53.64
CA MET A 196 -19.44 2.70 53.39
C MET A 196 -20.05 2.09 54.65
N VAL A 197 -19.39 2.19 55.80
CA VAL A 197 -19.95 1.72 57.07
C VAL A 197 -21.23 2.49 57.43
N ARG A 198 -21.27 3.79 57.18
CA ARG A 198 -22.46 4.62 57.40
C ARG A 198 -23.59 4.27 56.42
N VAL A 199 -23.27 4.08 55.14
CA VAL A 199 -24.24 3.68 54.11
C VAL A 199 -24.77 2.28 54.39
N GLN A 200 -23.92 1.34 54.76
CA GLN A 200 -24.33 -0.01 55.15
C GLN A 200 -25.28 0.02 56.34
N ARG A 201 -25.03 0.86 57.35
CA ARG A 201 -25.96 1.07 58.47
C ARG A 201 -27.26 1.76 58.06
N GLY A 202 -27.20 2.75 57.17
CA GLY A 202 -28.40 3.39 56.62
C GLY A 202 -29.26 2.43 55.80
N VAL A 203 -28.63 1.54 55.02
CA VAL A 203 -29.30 0.50 54.22
C VAL A 203 -29.82 -0.63 55.10
N GLN A 204 -29.10 -1.05 56.15
CA GLN A 204 -29.64 -1.98 57.15
C GLN A 204 -30.81 -1.39 57.91
N GLY A 205 -30.72 -0.12 58.33
CA GLY A 205 -31.83 0.58 58.96
C GLY A 205 -33.05 0.72 58.04
N LEU A 206 -32.84 0.90 56.73
CA LEU A 206 -33.94 0.88 55.75
C LEU A 206 -34.49 -0.54 55.48
N GLY A 207 -33.64 -1.57 55.53
CA GLY A 207 -34.08 -2.97 55.47
C GLY A 207 -34.79 -3.46 56.73
N GLU A 208 -34.52 -2.84 57.88
CA GLU A 208 -35.28 -3.01 59.12
C GLU A 208 -36.60 -2.24 59.07
N ILE A 209 -36.65 -1.05 58.45
CA ILE A 209 -37.91 -0.30 58.23
C ILE A 209 -38.86 -1.03 57.26
N GLU A 210 -38.36 -1.77 56.27
CA GLU A 210 -39.22 -2.64 55.43
C GLU A 210 -39.73 -3.89 56.18
N HIS A 211 -39.15 -4.24 57.34
CA HIS A 211 -39.60 -5.34 58.19
C HIS A 211 -40.36 -4.88 59.45
N GLU A 212 -40.29 -3.59 59.78
CA GLU A 212 -40.99 -2.88 60.85
C GLU A 212 -42.01 -1.86 60.29
N GLU A 213 -42.75 -2.22 59.23
CA GLU A 213 -44.14 -1.73 59.11
C GLU A 213 -45.03 -2.44 60.15
N MET A 214 -44.70 -2.28 61.42
CA MET A 214 -45.63 -2.46 62.54
C MET A 214 -45.05 -1.74 63.77
N ASN A 215 -45.56 -0.51 63.98
CA ASN A 215 -45.45 0.30 65.20
C ASN A 215 -44.06 0.77 65.63
N VAL A 216 -43.69 2.00 65.26
CA VAL A 216 -43.28 3.00 66.26
C VAL A 216 -43.68 4.41 65.80
N ASP A 217 -44.73 4.97 66.40
CA ASP A 217 -44.94 6.42 66.44
C ASP A 217 -43.77 7.05 67.20
N VAL A 218 -42.90 7.79 66.51
CA VAL A 218 -41.91 8.67 67.14
C VAL A 218 -42.35 10.11 66.93
N ASP A 219 -42.81 10.70 68.02
CA ASP A 219 -43.26 12.09 68.16
C ASP A 219 -42.07 13.06 67.99
N VAL A 220 -41.97 13.70 66.82
CA VAL A 220 -40.87 14.62 66.42
C VAL A 220 -41.12 16.07 66.86
N GLU A 221 -42.28 16.39 67.46
CA GLU A 221 -42.70 17.79 67.64
C GLU A 221 -42.05 18.53 68.83
N GLY A 222 -41.48 17.81 69.80
CA GLY A 222 -40.99 18.40 71.06
C GLY A 222 -39.60 19.05 71.02
N ASP A 223 -38.70 18.57 70.15
CA ASP A 223 -37.30 19.00 70.17
C ASP A 223 -37.02 20.22 69.28
N GLU A 224 -37.83 20.47 68.25
CA GLU A 224 -37.69 21.64 67.40
C GLU A 224 -38.12 22.93 68.11
N GLN A 225 -39.18 22.87 68.92
CA GLN A 225 -39.70 24.03 69.66
C GLN A 225 -38.70 24.55 70.71
N ARG A 226 -37.92 23.65 71.33
CA ARG A 226 -36.87 24.03 72.29
C ARG A 226 -35.70 24.77 71.65
N LYS A 227 -35.30 24.37 70.44
CA LYS A 227 -34.24 25.05 69.68
C LYS A 227 -34.67 26.44 69.21
N VAL A 228 -35.94 26.61 68.82
CA VAL A 228 -36.48 27.90 68.39
C VAL A 228 -36.61 28.88 69.57
N LEU A 229 -37.06 28.41 70.74
CA LEU A 229 -37.12 29.23 71.95
C LEU A 229 -35.74 29.68 72.45
N ALA A 230 -34.72 28.82 72.32
CA ALA A 230 -33.35 29.16 72.71
C ALA A 230 -32.72 30.25 71.81
N LEU A 231 -33.15 30.37 70.55
CA LEU A 231 -32.68 31.40 69.62
C LEU A 231 -33.39 32.76 69.79
N LEU A 232 -34.58 32.78 70.40
CA LEU A 232 -35.38 33.99 70.59
C LEU A 232 -35.17 34.67 71.97
N GLY A 233 -34.50 34.01 72.92
CA GLY A 233 -34.32 34.50 74.29
C GLY A 233 -32.94 35.09 74.63
N GLY A 234 -32.05 35.29 73.66
CA GLY A 234 -30.69 35.78 73.90
C GLY A 234 -30.56 37.30 73.86
N GLN A 235 -30.80 37.97 74.99
CA GLN A 235 -30.20 39.26 75.34
C GLN A 235 -29.59 39.17 76.75
#